data_AF-K2C492-F1
#
_entry.id   AF-K2C492-F1
#
_cell.length_a   1.000
_cell.length_b   1.000
_cell.length_c   1.000
_cell.angle_alpha   90.00
_cell.angle_beta   90.00
_cell.angle_gamma   90.00
#
_symmetry.space_group_name_H-M   'P 1'
#
loop_
_entity.id
_entity.type
_entity.pdbx_description
1 polymer ?
#
loop_
_entity_poly.entity_id
_entity_poly.type
_entity_poly.pdbx_seq_one_letter_code
_entity_poly.pdbx_strand_id
1 'polypeptide(L)'
;MTKATITQKPDGTLTFELTLSSQTIADTYQQVLSEVGKTAEIKGFRPGKAPLSMVEATSDKSKLYSHVLEHLLPPAYSKVIHEHQLTPLIEPKVTPKGMEIGKDWTLAVEVATAPTVDLGSYKQYVKTALKKLKNLPAGKAGDAKPDDKLNLIFDALLAGSKLVVSPLLIQEESKSALSRLAKQLTELKLTVADYAKSLKKTPEELISQYKKSAEANLKLHFILSAIQKQEKATDRKTTLDILSAL
;
A
#
# COMPACT_ATOMS: atom_id res chain seq x y z
N MET A 1 -18.09 3.54 -21.49
CA MET A 1 -18.34 2.36 -20.62
C MET A 1 -16.99 1.85 -20.15
N THR A 2 -16.74 1.77 -18.85
CA THR A 2 -15.49 1.25 -18.31
C THR A 2 -15.46 -0.26 -18.48
N LYS A 3 -14.51 -0.79 -19.26
CA LYS A 3 -14.20 -2.23 -19.26
C LYS A 3 -13.01 -2.45 -18.35
N ALA A 4 -13.14 -3.39 -17.43
CA ALA A 4 -12.07 -3.80 -16.53
C ALA A 4 -11.80 -5.30 -16.67
N THR A 5 -10.57 -5.66 -17.03
CA THR A 5 -10.11 -7.06 -17.06
C THR A 5 -9.24 -7.28 -15.84
N ILE A 6 -9.73 -8.01 -14.84
CA ILE A 6 -9.03 -8.22 -13.57
C ILE A 6 -8.22 -9.52 -13.62
N THR A 7 -6.94 -9.42 -13.26
CA THR A 7 -6.06 -10.56 -13.03
C THR A 7 -5.57 -10.52 -11.59
N GLN A 8 -5.89 -11.56 -10.81
CA GLN A 8 -5.43 -11.71 -9.42
C GLN A 8 -4.26 -12.69 -9.36
N LYS A 9 -3.20 -12.27 -8.68
CA LYS A 9 -2.05 -13.12 -8.36
C LYS A 9 -2.17 -13.66 -6.93
N PRO A 10 -1.58 -14.84 -6.64
CA PRO A 10 -1.66 -15.48 -5.32
C PRO A 10 -0.90 -14.72 -4.21
N ASP A 11 -0.07 -13.74 -4.57
CA ASP A 11 0.63 -12.83 -3.65
C ASP A 11 -0.26 -11.68 -3.13
N GLY A 12 -1.52 -11.62 -3.54
CA GLY A 12 -2.47 -10.56 -3.21
C GLY A 12 -2.40 -9.35 -4.15
N THR A 13 -1.53 -9.39 -5.18
CA THR A 13 -1.49 -8.37 -6.23
C THR A 13 -2.67 -8.52 -7.17
N LEU A 14 -3.40 -7.44 -7.39
CA LEU A 14 -4.47 -7.32 -8.37
C LEU A 14 -4.04 -6.33 -9.45
N THR A 15 -4.03 -6.78 -10.68
CA THR A 15 -3.80 -5.94 -11.85
C THR A 15 -5.06 -5.92 -12.70
N PHE A 16 -5.51 -4.72 -13.07
CA PHE A 16 -6.60 -4.58 -14.04
C PHE A 16 -6.35 -3.40 -14.97
N GLU A 17 -6.82 -3.54 -16.20
CA GLU A 17 -6.81 -2.45 -17.17
C GLU A 17 -8.13 -1.69 -17.09
N LEU A 18 -8.06 -0.37 -17.07
CA LEU A 18 -9.20 0.52 -17.04
C LEU A 18 -9.23 1.31 -18.35
N THR A 19 -10.28 1.08 -19.15
CA THR A 19 -10.52 1.82 -20.39
C THR A 19 -11.52 2.94 -20.17
N LEU A 20 -11.11 4.18 -20.40
CA LEU A 20 -11.96 5.37 -20.38
C LEU A 20 -12.33 5.73 -21.82
N SER A 21 -13.63 5.81 -22.11
CA SER A 21 -14.11 6.15 -23.46
C SER A 21 -13.84 7.61 -23.82
N SER A 22 -13.50 7.87 -25.08
CA SER A 22 -13.25 9.21 -25.64
C SER A 22 -14.37 10.20 -25.37
N GLN A 23 -15.63 9.75 -25.37
CA GLN A 23 -16.79 10.58 -25.04
C GLN A 23 -16.70 11.12 -23.60
N THR A 24 -16.46 10.24 -22.63
CA THR A 24 -16.34 10.61 -21.21
C THR A 24 -15.14 11.54 -21.00
N ILE A 25 -14.05 11.30 -21.72
CA ILE A 25 -12.87 12.16 -21.70
C ILE A 25 -13.21 13.55 -22.24
N ALA A 26 -13.92 13.65 -23.35
CA ALA A 26 -14.33 14.93 -23.94
C ALA A 26 -15.23 15.73 -22.99
N ASP A 27 -16.20 15.06 -22.34
CA ASP A 27 -17.11 15.69 -21.40
C ASP A 27 -16.36 16.28 -20.19
N THR A 28 -15.46 15.50 -19.58
CA THR A 28 -14.64 15.97 -18.45
C THR A 28 -13.59 16.99 -18.87
N TYR A 29 -13.05 16.89 -20.09
CA TYR A 29 -12.13 17.89 -20.64
C TYR A 29 -12.77 19.28 -20.74
N GLN A 30 -14.04 19.36 -21.15
CA GLN A 30 -14.78 20.63 -21.14
C GLN A 30 -14.97 21.19 -19.72
N GLN A 31 -15.25 20.33 -18.74
CA GLN A 31 -15.36 20.75 -17.33
C GLN A 31 -14.03 21.33 -16.82
N VAL A 32 -12.93 20.62 -17.06
CA VAL A 32 -11.58 21.04 -16.68
C VAL A 32 -11.19 22.34 -17.37
N LEU A 33 -11.48 22.50 -18.67
CA LEU A 33 -11.23 23.75 -19.38
C LEU A 33 -12.01 24.92 -18.78
N SER A 34 -13.25 24.70 -18.35
CA SER A 34 -14.03 25.73 -17.68
C SER A 34 -13.47 26.09 -16.30
N GLU A 35 -12.90 25.14 -15.57
CA GLU A 35 -12.25 25.38 -14.28
C GLU A 35 -10.96 26.17 -14.44
N VAL A 36 -10.09 25.75 -15.37
CA VAL A 36 -8.84 26.45 -15.69
C VAL A 36 -9.14 27.85 -16.23
N GLY A 37 -10.16 27.99 -17.09
CA GLY A 37 -10.57 29.27 -17.64
C GLY A 37 -10.96 30.31 -16.59
N LYS A 38 -11.45 29.91 -15.40
CA LYS A 38 -11.80 30.82 -14.30
C LYS A 38 -10.58 31.50 -13.68
N THR A 39 -9.43 30.84 -13.69
CA THR A 39 -8.18 31.33 -13.08
C THR A 39 -7.11 31.68 -14.11
N ALA A 40 -7.30 31.33 -15.38
CA ALA A 40 -6.35 31.60 -16.44
C ALA A 40 -6.15 33.10 -16.70
N GLU A 41 -4.89 33.51 -16.67
CA GLU A 41 -4.45 34.84 -17.09
C GLU A 41 -4.07 34.78 -18.57
N ILE A 42 -4.88 35.41 -19.42
CA ILE A 42 -4.63 35.45 -20.86
C ILE A 42 -4.38 36.88 -21.29
N LYS A 43 -3.30 37.08 -22.04
CA LYS A 43 -2.89 38.40 -22.53
C LYS A 43 -4.06 39.06 -23.28
N GLY A 44 -4.51 40.21 -22.80
CA GLY A 44 -5.62 40.97 -23.37
C GLY A 44 -7.00 40.68 -22.76
N PHE A 45 -7.12 39.70 -21.86
CA PHE A 45 -8.36 39.38 -21.15
C PHE A 45 -8.17 39.51 -19.64
N ARG A 46 -9.21 40.01 -18.96
CA ARG A 46 -9.25 39.95 -17.49
C ARG A 46 -9.35 38.48 -17.05
N PRO A 47 -8.69 38.06 -15.95
CA PRO A 47 -8.78 36.69 -15.44
C PRO A 47 -10.24 36.22 -15.36
N GLY A 48 -10.51 35.01 -15.88
CA GLY A 48 -11.85 34.43 -15.88
C GLY A 48 -12.79 34.88 -17.01
N LYS A 49 -12.37 35.79 -17.89
CA LYS A 49 -13.22 36.33 -18.98
C LYS A 49 -12.74 35.99 -20.40
N ALA A 50 -11.67 35.20 -20.52
CA ALA A 50 -11.19 34.75 -21.82
C ALA A 50 -12.10 33.64 -22.39
N PRO A 51 -12.30 33.60 -23.73
CA PRO A 51 -12.99 32.48 -24.38
C PRO A 51 -12.26 31.15 -24.16
N LEU A 52 -13.00 30.06 -23.96
CA LEU A 52 -12.43 28.72 -23.67
C LEU A 52 -11.48 28.22 -24.76
N SER A 53 -11.75 28.54 -26.03
CA SER A 53 -10.86 28.20 -27.15
C SER A 53 -9.48 28.86 -27.04
N MET A 54 -9.42 30.08 -26.52
CA MET A 54 -8.15 30.78 -26.28
C MET A 54 -7.44 30.26 -25.02
N VAL A 55 -8.22 29.87 -24.01
CA VAL A 55 -7.69 29.16 -22.82
C VAL A 55 -7.03 27.86 -23.22
N GLU A 56 -7.69 27.04 -24.03
CA GLU A 56 -7.12 25.78 -24.51
C GLU A 56 -5.86 26.00 -25.36
N ALA A 57 -5.88 26.97 -26.27
CA ALA A 57 -4.74 27.25 -27.15
C ALA A 57 -3.49 27.76 -26.41
N THR A 58 -3.69 28.45 -25.28
CA THR A 58 -2.60 29.03 -24.48
C THR A 58 -2.16 28.11 -23.34
N SER A 59 -2.99 27.13 -22.96
CA SER A 59 -2.72 26.20 -21.87
C SER A 59 -1.81 25.05 -22.29
N ASP A 60 -1.06 24.52 -21.31
CA ASP A 60 -0.29 23.30 -21.49
C ASP A 60 -1.24 22.09 -21.55
N LYS A 61 -1.32 21.46 -22.74
CA LYS A 61 -2.15 20.27 -22.98
C LYS A 61 -1.83 19.14 -22.01
N SER A 62 -0.56 18.95 -21.64
CA SER A 62 -0.14 17.90 -20.70
C SER A 62 -0.79 18.11 -19.32
N LYS A 63 -0.80 19.35 -18.83
CA LYS A 63 -1.44 19.70 -17.54
C LYS A 63 -2.95 19.54 -17.59
N LEU A 64 -3.58 19.94 -18.69
CA LEU A 64 -5.02 19.73 -18.87
C LEU A 64 -5.37 18.25 -18.83
N TYR A 65 -4.61 17.39 -19.52
CA TYR A 65 -4.85 15.94 -19.50
C TYR A 65 -4.61 15.30 -18.14
N SER A 66 -3.57 15.72 -17.41
CA SER A 66 -3.36 15.26 -16.03
C SER A 66 -4.54 15.63 -15.14
N HIS A 67 -5.07 16.85 -15.26
CA HIS A 67 -6.23 17.28 -14.47
C HIS A 67 -7.51 16.53 -14.87
N VAL A 68 -7.73 16.25 -16.17
CA VAL A 68 -8.83 15.39 -16.61
C VAL A 68 -8.69 13.98 -16.03
N LEU A 69 -7.48 13.43 -16.02
CA LEU A 69 -7.22 12.12 -15.43
C LEU A 69 -7.53 12.12 -13.93
N GLU A 70 -7.15 13.18 -13.19
CA GLU A 70 -7.45 13.34 -11.76
C GLU A 70 -8.96 13.35 -11.46
N HIS A 71 -9.79 13.85 -12.38
CA HIS A 71 -11.26 13.81 -12.25
C HIS A 71 -11.87 12.47 -12.67
N LEU A 72 -11.35 11.84 -13.72
CA LEU A 72 -11.91 10.60 -14.27
C LEU A 72 -11.50 9.34 -13.50
N LEU A 73 -10.28 9.31 -13.01
CA LEU A 73 -9.69 8.11 -12.40
C LEU A 73 -10.38 7.73 -11.08
N PRO A 74 -10.62 8.64 -10.10
CA PRO A 74 -11.26 8.27 -8.85
C PRO A 74 -12.65 7.64 -9.00
N PRO A 75 -13.61 8.22 -9.76
CA PRO A 75 -14.93 7.61 -9.90
C PRO A 75 -14.88 6.30 -10.70
N ALA A 76 -14.04 6.21 -11.73
CA ALA A 76 -13.89 4.99 -12.52
C ALA A 76 -13.26 3.85 -11.68
N TYR A 77 -12.24 4.17 -10.87
CA TYR A 77 -11.62 3.24 -9.94
C TYR A 77 -12.61 2.80 -8.86
N SER A 78 -13.29 3.74 -8.20
CA SER A 78 -14.28 3.46 -7.16
C SER A 78 -15.37 2.50 -7.66
N LYS A 79 -15.87 2.72 -8.89
CA LYS A 79 -16.84 1.83 -9.52
C LYS A 79 -16.34 0.39 -9.62
N VAL A 80 -15.10 0.18 -10.09
CA VAL A 80 -14.50 -1.17 -10.19
C VAL A 80 -14.33 -1.81 -8.81
N ILE A 81 -13.88 -1.04 -7.82
CA ILE A 81 -13.73 -1.54 -6.44
C ILE A 81 -15.07 -1.99 -5.86
N HIS A 82 -16.14 -1.20 -6.06
CA HIS A 82 -17.47 -1.53 -5.58
C HIS A 82 -18.11 -2.71 -6.33
N GLU A 83 -18.02 -2.74 -7.67
CA GLU A 83 -18.59 -3.81 -8.50
C GLU A 83 -17.97 -5.18 -8.17
N HIS A 84 -16.68 -5.20 -7.86
CA HIS A 84 -15.95 -6.43 -7.55
C HIS A 84 -15.72 -6.67 -6.05
N GLN A 85 -16.31 -5.83 -5.18
CA GLN A 85 -16.18 -5.91 -3.72
C GLN A 85 -14.72 -6.05 -3.24
N LEU A 86 -13.82 -5.34 -3.92
CA LEU A 86 -12.40 -5.39 -3.62
C LEU A 86 -12.11 -4.55 -2.37
N THR A 87 -11.14 -5.00 -1.57
CA THR A 87 -10.67 -4.24 -0.40
C THR A 87 -9.17 -3.94 -0.55
N PRO A 88 -8.78 -2.97 -1.39
CA PRO A 88 -7.40 -2.56 -1.54
C PRO A 88 -6.83 -2.09 -0.20
N LEU A 89 -5.61 -2.53 0.11
CA LEU A 89 -4.91 -2.11 1.33
C LEU A 89 -4.00 -0.90 1.10
N ILE A 90 -3.74 -0.57 -0.15
CA ILE A 90 -2.87 0.52 -0.59
C ILE A 90 -3.53 1.29 -1.72
N GLU A 91 -3.04 2.52 -1.94
CA GLU A 91 -3.43 3.32 -3.10
C GLU A 91 -3.04 2.62 -4.42
N PRO A 92 -3.86 2.75 -5.47
CA PRO A 92 -3.57 2.16 -6.76
C PRO A 92 -2.35 2.81 -7.41
N LYS A 93 -1.44 1.97 -7.89
CA LYS A 93 -0.39 2.39 -8.81
C LYS A 93 -0.97 2.38 -10.22
N VAL A 94 -1.14 3.57 -10.79
CA VAL A 94 -1.69 3.76 -12.13
C VAL A 94 -0.57 4.05 -13.12
N THR A 95 -0.51 3.27 -14.19
CA THR A 95 0.45 3.46 -15.29
C THR A 95 -0.32 3.67 -16.59
N PRO A 96 -0.19 4.83 -17.25
CA PRO A 96 -0.83 5.04 -18.54
C PRO A 96 -0.21 4.12 -19.60
N LYS A 97 -1.06 3.41 -20.35
CA LYS A 97 -0.66 2.52 -21.45
C LYS A 97 -0.93 3.14 -22.81
N GLY A 98 -2.00 3.91 -22.92
CA GLY A 98 -2.34 4.66 -24.12
C GLY A 98 -3.22 5.85 -23.75
N MET A 99 -2.76 7.06 -24.05
CA MET A 99 -3.49 8.31 -23.85
C MET A 99 -3.40 9.13 -25.13
N GLU A 100 -3.96 8.60 -26.21
CA GLU A 100 -3.98 9.28 -27.49
C GLU A 100 -5.11 10.31 -27.54
N ILE A 101 -4.86 11.40 -28.26
CA ILE A 101 -5.81 12.51 -28.39
C ILE A 101 -7.04 12.05 -29.16
N GLY A 102 -8.22 12.29 -28.59
CA GLY A 102 -9.51 11.95 -29.21
C GLY A 102 -9.83 10.46 -29.24
N LYS A 103 -9.02 9.62 -28.59
CA LYS A 103 -9.26 8.18 -28.45
C LYS A 103 -9.51 7.79 -27.00
N ASP A 104 -9.93 6.55 -26.82
CA ASP A 104 -10.07 5.94 -25.51
C ASP A 104 -8.71 5.89 -24.81
N TRP A 105 -8.71 6.12 -23.50
CA TRP A 105 -7.51 5.98 -22.68
C TRP A 105 -7.48 4.62 -22.01
N THR A 106 -6.33 3.99 -22.04
CA THR A 106 -6.07 2.73 -21.35
C THR A 106 -5.06 2.95 -20.25
N LEU A 107 -5.47 2.62 -19.03
CA LEU A 107 -4.67 2.76 -17.81
C LEU A 107 -4.49 1.38 -17.19
N ALA A 108 -3.25 0.98 -16.93
CA ALA A 108 -2.98 -0.21 -16.14
C ALA A 108 -3.00 0.19 -14.66
N VAL A 109 -3.88 -0.43 -13.88
CA VAL A 109 -4.00 -0.23 -12.45
C VAL A 109 -3.47 -1.46 -11.73
N GLU A 110 -2.55 -1.22 -10.80
CA GLU A 110 -1.99 -2.25 -9.92
C GLU A 110 -2.30 -1.88 -8.48
N VAL A 111 -2.99 -2.77 -7.78
CA VAL A 111 -3.33 -2.64 -6.35
C VAL A 111 -2.93 -3.91 -5.63
N ALA A 112 -2.84 -3.83 -4.31
CA ALA A 112 -2.64 -5.00 -3.49
C ALA A 112 -3.75 -5.14 -2.45
N THR A 113 -4.22 -6.37 -2.30
CA THR A 113 -5.24 -6.80 -1.35
C THR A 113 -4.63 -7.71 -0.30
N ALA A 114 -5.41 -8.00 0.74
CA ALA A 114 -5.00 -8.97 1.75
C ALA A 114 -4.67 -10.32 1.09
N PRO A 115 -3.46 -10.87 1.29
CA PRO A 115 -3.12 -12.17 0.76
C PRO A 115 -3.95 -13.27 1.43
N THR A 116 -4.16 -14.38 0.73
CA THR A 116 -4.78 -15.56 1.34
C THR A 116 -3.78 -16.24 2.26
N VAL A 117 -4.11 -16.32 3.55
CA VAL A 117 -3.25 -16.94 4.58
C VAL A 117 -3.73 -18.37 4.84
N ASP A 118 -2.87 -19.35 4.57
CA ASP A 118 -3.06 -20.72 5.07
C ASP A 118 -2.29 -20.89 6.39
N LEU A 119 -3.06 -21.00 7.48
CA LEU A 119 -2.51 -21.13 8.84
C LEU A 119 -2.08 -22.57 9.17
N GLY A 120 -2.47 -23.57 8.38
CA GLY A 120 -2.18 -24.98 8.65
C GLY A 120 -2.41 -25.38 10.11
N SER A 121 -1.47 -26.16 10.68
CA SER A 121 -1.47 -26.57 12.09
C SER A 121 -0.73 -25.58 13.01
N TYR A 122 -1.01 -24.27 12.92
CA TYR A 122 -0.29 -23.24 13.69
C TYR A 122 -0.16 -23.55 15.20
N LYS A 123 -1.21 -24.11 15.83
CA LYS A 123 -1.18 -24.51 17.25
C LYS A 123 -0.07 -25.52 17.56
N GLN A 124 0.27 -26.43 16.65
CA GLN A 124 1.31 -27.44 16.84
C GLN A 124 2.71 -26.86 16.71
N TYR A 125 2.94 -25.95 15.75
CA TYR A 125 4.22 -25.29 15.57
C TYR A 125 4.52 -24.32 16.74
N VAL A 126 3.50 -23.60 17.22
CA VAL A 126 3.60 -22.75 18.43
C VAL A 126 3.91 -23.58 19.67
N LYS A 127 3.20 -24.69 19.91
CA LYS A 127 3.50 -25.61 21.03
C LYS A 127 4.91 -26.19 20.97
N THR A 128 5.39 -26.52 19.78
CA THR A 128 6.76 -27.04 19.57
C THR A 128 7.81 -25.97 19.89
N ALA A 129 7.55 -24.72 19.49
CA ALA A 129 8.40 -23.59 19.82
C ALA A 129 8.43 -23.32 21.34
N LEU A 130 7.27 -23.30 21.99
CA LEU A 130 7.16 -23.13 23.45
C LEU A 130 7.83 -24.27 24.24
N LYS A 131 7.81 -25.51 23.73
CA LYS A 131 8.58 -26.63 24.31
C LYS A 131 10.10 -26.47 24.15
N LYS A 132 10.57 -25.94 23.01
CA LYS A 132 12.00 -25.64 22.82
C LYS A 132 12.51 -24.60 23.82
N LEU A 133 11.66 -23.63 24.20
CA LEU A 133 11.98 -22.65 25.23
C LEU A 133 12.16 -23.29 26.61
N LYS A 134 11.34 -24.28 26.97
CA LYS A 134 11.45 -25.02 28.26
C LYS A 134 12.72 -25.88 28.37
N ASN A 135 13.32 -26.27 27.24
CA ASN A 135 14.52 -27.13 27.21
C ASN A 135 15.83 -26.34 27.03
N LEU A 136 15.78 -25.00 27.05
CA LEU A 136 16.98 -24.15 27.02
C LEU A 136 17.67 -24.16 28.41
N PRO A 137 19.01 -24.30 28.51
CA PRO A 137 19.69 -24.44 29.80
C PRO A 137 19.38 -23.31 30.79
N ALA A 138 19.29 -23.68 32.07
CA ALA A 138 18.70 -22.95 33.20
C ALA A 138 19.45 -21.68 33.68
N GLY A 139 20.05 -20.92 32.76
CA GLY A 139 20.47 -19.53 32.96
C GLY A 139 19.64 -18.52 32.13
N LYS A 140 18.70 -19.00 31.30
CA LYS A 140 17.82 -18.18 30.43
C LYS A 140 16.32 -18.56 30.50
N ALA A 141 15.93 -19.42 31.45
CA ALA A 141 14.55 -19.89 31.58
C ALA A 141 13.75 -19.10 32.64
N GLY A 142 14.43 -18.54 33.65
CA GLY A 142 13.83 -17.69 34.69
C GLY A 142 13.75 -16.20 34.33
N ASP A 143 14.62 -15.73 33.43
CA ASP A 143 14.77 -14.32 33.02
C ASP A 143 14.48 -14.07 31.53
N ALA A 144 13.80 -14.99 30.84
CA ALA A 144 13.34 -14.73 29.49
C ALA A 144 12.30 -13.61 29.55
N LYS A 145 12.65 -12.43 29.02
CA LYS A 145 11.71 -11.32 28.95
C LYS A 145 10.46 -11.78 28.18
N PRO A 146 9.28 -11.23 28.48
CA PRO A 146 8.07 -11.51 27.69
C PRO A 146 8.32 -11.41 26.17
N ASP A 147 9.22 -10.48 25.78
CA ASP A 147 9.66 -10.26 24.41
C ASP A 147 10.36 -11.47 23.76
N ASP A 148 11.17 -12.24 24.50
CA ASP A 148 11.90 -13.40 23.96
C ASP A 148 10.96 -14.57 23.64
N LYS A 149 9.91 -14.73 24.46
CA LYS A 149 8.86 -15.74 24.21
C LYS A 149 8.05 -15.40 22.96
N LEU A 150 7.68 -14.12 22.82
CA LEU A 150 6.93 -13.63 21.67
C LEU A 150 7.72 -13.77 20.37
N ASN A 151 9.00 -13.41 20.37
CA ASN A 151 9.87 -13.56 19.21
C ASN A 151 9.95 -15.02 18.73
N LEU A 152 10.05 -15.98 19.66
CA LEU A 152 10.08 -17.40 19.33
C LEU A 152 8.76 -17.90 18.71
N ILE A 153 7.62 -17.41 19.22
CA ILE A 153 6.31 -17.71 18.66
C ILE A 153 6.21 -17.13 17.24
N PHE A 154 6.66 -15.89 17.04
CA PHE A 154 6.65 -15.22 15.75
C PHE A 154 7.53 -15.93 14.73
N ASP A 155 8.74 -16.34 15.10
CA ASP A 155 9.64 -17.11 14.24
C ASP A 155 9.00 -18.45 13.83
N ALA A 156 8.34 -19.14 14.77
CA ALA A 156 7.66 -20.40 14.50
C ALA A 156 6.45 -20.22 13.56
N LEU A 157 5.70 -19.14 13.72
CA LEU A 157 4.58 -18.79 12.85
C LEU A 157 5.04 -18.44 11.43
N LEU A 158 6.13 -17.67 11.31
CA LEU A 158 6.72 -17.32 10.01
C LEU A 158 7.30 -18.53 9.30
N ALA A 159 7.90 -19.48 10.02
CA ALA A 159 8.46 -20.70 9.43
C ALA A 159 7.38 -21.74 9.03
N GLY A 160 6.26 -21.78 9.77
CA GLY A 160 5.19 -22.76 9.54
C GLY A 160 4.14 -22.33 8.51
N SER A 161 4.01 -21.02 8.24
CA SER A 161 2.98 -20.50 7.33
C SER A 161 3.53 -20.26 5.93
N LYS A 162 2.79 -20.73 4.92
CA LYS A 162 3.08 -20.44 3.51
C LYS A 162 2.38 -19.14 3.13
N LEU A 163 3.02 -18.01 3.39
CA LEU A 163 2.49 -16.70 3.05
C LEU A 163 3.38 -15.97 2.04
N VAL A 164 2.81 -15.66 0.89
CA VAL A 164 3.42 -14.80 -0.11
C VAL A 164 2.73 -13.44 -0.05
N VAL A 165 3.51 -12.37 0.14
CA VAL A 165 3.00 -11.00 0.22
C VAL A 165 3.47 -10.25 -1.02
N SER A 166 2.58 -9.47 -1.62
CA SER A 166 2.87 -8.64 -2.78
C SER A 166 4.07 -7.70 -2.53
N PRO A 167 5.01 -7.58 -3.48
CA PRO A 167 6.08 -6.59 -3.42
C PRO A 167 5.58 -5.16 -3.26
N LEU A 168 4.38 -4.84 -3.76
CA LEU A 168 3.80 -3.50 -3.60
C LEU A 168 3.45 -3.18 -2.15
N LEU A 169 2.88 -4.14 -1.41
CA LEU A 169 2.58 -3.95 0.01
C LEU A 169 3.87 -3.75 0.82
N ILE A 170 4.90 -4.52 0.51
CA ILE A 170 6.20 -4.41 1.19
C ILE A 170 6.82 -3.04 0.95
N GLN A 171 6.75 -2.54 -0.28
CA GLN A 171 7.25 -1.21 -0.64
C GLN A 171 6.48 -0.11 0.11
N GLU A 172 5.15 -0.19 0.12
CA GLU A 172 4.31 0.83 0.76
C GLU A 172 4.45 0.82 2.29
N GLU A 173 4.52 -0.34 2.93
CA GLU A 173 4.79 -0.43 4.37
C GLU A 173 6.17 0.08 4.71
N SER A 174 7.19 -0.26 3.92
CA SER A 174 8.55 0.27 4.09
C SER A 174 8.57 1.80 3.97
N LYS A 175 7.89 2.36 2.97
CA LYS A 175 7.79 3.80 2.76
C LYS A 175 7.06 4.49 3.92
N SER A 176 5.95 3.92 4.37
CA SER A 176 5.19 4.41 5.53
C SER A 176 6.03 4.37 6.80
N ALA A 177 6.76 3.29 7.05
CA ALA A 177 7.67 3.15 8.19
C ALA A 177 8.81 4.17 8.16
N LEU A 178 9.42 4.39 6.99
CA LEU A 178 10.45 5.41 6.81
C LEU A 178 9.88 6.83 6.97
N SER A 179 8.66 7.09 6.51
CA SER A 179 7.98 8.37 6.71
C SER A 179 7.72 8.64 8.19
N ARG A 180 7.28 7.61 8.96
CA ARG A 180 7.13 7.70 10.42
C ARG A 180 8.46 8.04 11.10
N LEU A 181 9.53 7.33 10.73
CA LEU A 181 10.87 7.63 11.24
C LEU A 181 11.29 9.06 10.89
N ALA A 182 11.12 9.49 9.63
CA ALA A 182 11.50 10.81 9.18
C ALA A 182 10.76 11.90 9.98
N LYS A 183 9.47 11.71 10.28
CA LYS A 183 8.69 12.63 11.13
C LYS A 183 9.27 12.72 12.55
N GLN A 184 9.55 11.58 13.19
CA GLN A 184 10.16 11.54 14.52
C GLN A 184 11.54 12.20 14.55
N LEU A 185 12.36 11.97 13.54
CA LEU A 185 13.67 12.61 13.44
C LEU A 185 13.55 14.11 13.23
N THR A 186 12.60 14.56 12.41
CA THR A 186 12.34 15.98 12.18
C THR A 186 11.94 16.69 13.47
N GLU A 187 11.11 16.06 14.32
CA GLU A 187 10.77 16.57 15.67
C GLU A 187 12.01 16.72 16.56
N LEU A 188 12.97 15.80 16.42
CA LEU A 188 14.26 15.83 17.11
C LEU A 188 15.31 16.72 16.41
N LYS A 189 14.93 17.45 15.34
CA LYS A 189 15.81 18.27 14.50
C LYS A 189 16.98 17.49 13.87
N LEU A 190 16.76 16.19 13.63
CA LEU A 190 17.70 15.28 12.97
C LEU A 190 17.19 14.91 11.58
N THR A 191 18.11 14.58 10.67
CA THR A 191 17.75 14.02 9.36
C THR A 191 17.92 12.50 9.34
N VAL A 192 17.25 11.85 8.38
CA VAL A 192 17.46 10.41 8.12
C VAL A 192 18.93 10.11 7.78
N ALA A 193 19.62 11.04 7.13
CA ALA A 193 21.04 10.91 6.80
C ALA A 193 21.92 10.96 8.07
N ASP A 194 21.60 11.83 9.03
CA ASP A 194 22.33 11.91 10.30
C ASP A 194 22.10 10.66 11.16
N TYR A 195 20.87 10.12 11.13
CA TYR A 195 20.54 8.87 11.78
C TYR A 195 21.29 7.68 11.17
N ALA A 196 21.34 7.58 9.83
CA ALA A 196 22.09 6.53 9.14
C ALA A 196 23.60 6.60 9.50
N LYS A 197 24.18 7.80 9.53
CA LYS A 197 25.57 8.02 9.97
C LYS A 197 25.81 7.56 11.41
N SER A 198 24.89 7.86 12.33
CA SER A 198 24.97 7.41 13.72
C SER A 198 24.99 5.88 13.84
N LEU A 199 24.22 5.20 12.99
CA LEU A 199 24.19 3.74 12.89
C LEU A 199 25.37 3.13 12.13
N LYS A 200 26.31 3.95 11.63
CA LYS A 200 27.40 3.54 10.74
C LYS A 200 26.91 2.79 9.48
N LYS A 201 25.74 3.18 8.97
CA LYS A 201 25.09 2.57 7.79
C LYS A 201 24.88 3.60 6.70
N THR A 202 24.74 3.14 5.46
CA THR A 202 24.29 4.00 4.36
C THR A 202 22.76 4.14 4.36
N PRO A 203 22.21 5.21 3.76
CA PRO A 203 20.77 5.34 3.53
C PRO A 203 20.19 4.13 2.78
N GLU A 204 20.91 3.57 1.80
CA GLU A 204 20.46 2.40 1.05
C GLU A 204 20.39 1.14 1.92
N GLU A 205 21.37 0.93 2.80
CA GLU A 205 21.36 -0.19 3.75
C GLU A 205 20.21 -0.07 4.75
N LEU A 206 19.92 1.16 5.21
CA LEU A 206 18.79 1.43 6.08
C LEU A 206 17.47 1.08 5.39
N ILE A 207 17.28 1.53 4.14
CA ILE A 207 16.08 1.21 3.34
C ILE A 207 15.94 -0.30 3.14
N SER A 208 17.04 -1.01 2.82
CA SER A 208 17.03 -2.47 2.65
C SER A 208 16.65 -3.20 3.94
N GLN A 209 17.16 -2.76 5.09
CA GLN A 209 16.77 -3.30 6.39
C GLN A 209 15.29 -3.08 6.69
N TYR A 210 14.79 -1.86 6.44
CA TYR A 210 13.38 -1.52 6.62
C TYR A 210 12.48 -2.35 5.71
N LYS A 211 12.90 -2.63 4.47
CA LYS A 211 12.18 -3.51 3.56
C LYS A 211 12.07 -4.95 4.07
N LYS A 212 13.18 -5.52 4.55
CA LYS A 212 13.18 -6.88 5.16
C LYS A 212 12.31 -6.94 6.42
N SER A 213 12.40 -5.92 7.27
CA SER A 213 11.58 -5.79 8.46
C SER A 213 10.09 -5.64 8.12
N ALA A 214 9.76 -4.79 7.14
CA ALA A 214 8.39 -4.59 6.66
C ALA A 214 7.79 -5.91 6.13
N GLU A 215 8.54 -6.70 5.37
CA GLU A 215 8.09 -8.01 4.90
C GLU A 215 7.75 -8.95 6.06
N ALA A 216 8.65 -9.10 7.04
CA ALA A 216 8.42 -9.95 8.21
C ALA A 216 7.23 -9.46 9.05
N ASN A 217 7.12 -8.15 9.27
CA ASN A 217 6.04 -7.53 10.02
C ASN A 217 4.69 -7.68 9.32
N LEU A 218 4.63 -7.53 7.99
CA LEU A 218 3.42 -7.75 7.21
C LEU A 218 2.99 -9.21 7.27
N LYS A 219 3.92 -10.15 7.07
CA LYS A 219 3.62 -11.58 7.19
C LYS A 219 3.04 -11.89 8.56
N LEU A 220 3.70 -11.42 9.62
CA LEU A 220 3.22 -11.60 10.98
C LEU A 220 1.84 -10.97 11.20
N HIS A 221 1.64 -9.73 10.72
CA HIS A 221 0.36 -9.03 10.84
C HIS A 221 -0.77 -9.83 10.21
N PHE A 222 -0.59 -10.34 8.99
CA PHE A 222 -1.61 -11.15 8.31
C PHE A 222 -1.87 -12.49 9.00
N ILE A 223 -0.83 -13.17 9.48
CA ILE A 223 -0.98 -14.42 10.25
C ILE A 223 -1.76 -14.18 11.54
N LEU A 224 -1.37 -13.16 12.32
CA LEU A 224 -2.05 -12.81 13.56
C LEU A 224 -3.50 -12.38 13.29
N SER A 225 -3.75 -11.60 12.24
CA SER A 225 -5.09 -11.20 11.82
C SER A 225 -5.95 -12.42 11.44
N ALA A 226 -5.39 -13.40 10.73
CA ALA A 226 -6.08 -14.64 10.40
C ALA A 226 -6.39 -15.48 11.65
N ILE A 227 -5.45 -15.58 12.60
CA ILE A 227 -5.67 -16.27 13.88
C ILE A 227 -6.74 -15.54 14.70
N GLN A 228 -6.68 -14.21 14.77
CA GLN A 228 -7.66 -13.39 15.45
C GLN A 228 -9.07 -13.63 14.89
N LYS A 229 -9.21 -13.72 13.57
CA LYS A 229 -10.48 -14.04 12.90
C LYS A 229 -10.94 -15.47 13.19
N GLN A 230 -10.03 -16.44 13.23
CA GLN A 230 -10.34 -17.85 13.52
C GLN A 230 -10.75 -18.07 14.99
N GLU A 231 -10.05 -17.44 15.93
CA GLU A 231 -10.32 -17.54 17.38
C GLU A 231 -11.39 -16.52 17.86
N LYS A 232 -11.90 -15.67 16.95
CA LYS A 232 -12.84 -14.57 17.26
C LYS A 232 -12.35 -13.67 18.41
N ALA A 233 -11.04 -13.44 18.48
CA ALA A 233 -10.45 -12.63 19.54
C ALA A 233 -10.76 -11.13 19.31
N THR A 234 -11.11 -10.44 20.39
CA THR A 234 -11.55 -9.02 20.36
C THR A 234 -10.43 -8.09 19.87
N ASP A 235 -9.18 -8.39 20.25
CA ASP A 235 -8.04 -7.55 19.93
C ASP A 235 -6.74 -8.34 19.76
N ARG A 236 -5.71 -7.63 19.28
CA ARG A 236 -4.37 -8.19 19.10
C ARG A 236 -3.78 -8.68 20.41
N LYS A 237 -4.04 -8.02 21.54
CA LYS A 237 -3.52 -8.43 22.85
C LYS A 237 -4.09 -9.78 23.26
N THR A 238 -5.42 -9.95 23.20
CA THR A 238 -6.08 -11.23 23.50
C THR A 238 -5.56 -12.35 22.60
N THR A 239 -5.31 -12.06 21.33
CA THR A 239 -4.72 -13.05 20.39
C THR A 239 -3.32 -13.48 20.83
N LEU A 240 -2.48 -12.54 21.27
CA LEU A 240 -1.14 -12.84 21.79
C LEU A 240 -1.19 -13.60 23.13
N ASP A 241 -2.16 -13.28 23.99
CA ASP A 241 -2.36 -13.98 25.26
C ASP A 241 -2.77 -15.45 25.01
N ILE A 242 -3.69 -15.70 24.06
CA ILE A 242 -4.08 -17.06 23.64
C ILE A 242 -2.87 -17.83 23.10
N LEU A 243 -2.07 -17.20 22.22
CA LEU A 243 -0.89 -17.85 21.65
C LEU A 243 0.19 -18.15 22.69
N SER A 244 0.34 -17.28 23.69
CA SER A 244 1.30 -17.45 24.78
C SER A 244 0.86 -18.51 25.81
N ALA A 245 -0.43 -18.87 25.82
CA ALA A 245 -1.02 -19.85 26.73
C ALA A 245 -1.12 -21.28 26.15
N LEU A 246 -0.73 -21.50 24.89
CA LEU A 246 -0.77 -22.82 24.20
C LEU A 246 0.29 -23.81 24.71
#